data_AF-A0A183FJ11-F1
#
_entry.id   AF-A0A183FJ11-F1
#
_cell.length_a   1.000
_cell.length_b   1.000
_cell.length_c   1.000
_cell.angle_alpha   90.00
_cell.angle_beta   90.00
_cell.angle_gamma   90.00
#
_symmetry.space_group_name_H-M   'P 1'
#
loop_
_entity.id
_entity.type
_entity.pdbx_description
1 polymer ?
#
loop_
_entity_poly.entity_id
_entity_poly.type
_entity_poly.pdbx_seq_one_letter_code
_entity_poly.pdbx_strand_id
1 'polypeptide(L)'
;LLLFENGIIQTICELIAESGSVYSTNRADSGERKRRPARQNSSSGIVHRGVGYGHGSTRSRWDIERTVEERLAREEHLTWLLNALNAFLYCSSPDFSTKRQPGDYAYITASVAREIGESAVIVLLEYHLKNDSVFDVSEHMELYQALLETAASMASVPSLVPYLVKPHTKGAKSIAKELLVPFKEIMCAYTSTWKGQMGSPDFRMIDFIAKVILQASRAYESDLPVEERIRTASVMRPRGTQSEVSLTRKALETVVDRMEPSTDVSLLYGKALKHLQMQFIGDYGKLVIPFTFKKDIRNTNPFSPSLRERTKRIAKELASMPNALPLNASNSIFICVDEGRCDIIKVCAIHALRLHYLFITLY
;
A
#
# COMPACT_ATOMS: atom_id res chain seq x y z
N LEU A 1 -3.62 12.45 -31.46
CA LEU A 1 -4.76 13.32 -31.79
C LEU A 1 -5.92 12.51 -32.36
N LEU A 2 -5.70 11.70 -33.41
CA LEU A 2 -6.68 10.75 -33.95
C LEU A 2 -7.40 9.90 -32.88
N LEU A 3 -6.68 9.34 -31.90
CA LEU A 3 -7.31 8.56 -30.81
C LEU A 3 -8.32 9.38 -29.98
N PHE A 4 -8.01 10.66 -29.75
CA PHE A 4 -8.91 11.56 -29.02
C PHE A 4 -10.10 11.97 -29.88
N GLU A 5 -9.87 12.29 -31.16
CA GLU A 5 -10.95 12.64 -32.10
C GLU A 5 -11.95 11.50 -32.31
N ASN A 6 -11.51 10.25 -32.19
CA ASN A 6 -12.36 9.07 -32.25
C ASN A 6 -12.97 8.68 -30.89
N GLY A 7 -12.83 9.52 -29.85
CA GLY A 7 -13.44 9.30 -28.54
C GLY A 7 -12.78 8.22 -27.67
N ILE A 8 -11.67 7.62 -28.10
CA ILE A 8 -11.03 6.48 -27.40
C ILE A 8 -10.55 6.89 -26.00
N ILE A 9 -10.00 8.10 -25.86
CA ILE A 9 -9.54 8.60 -24.56
C ILE A 9 -10.70 8.83 -23.60
N GLN A 10 -11.83 9.34 -24.09
CA GLN A 10 -13.04 9.49 -23.28
C GLN A 10 -13.53 8.13 -22.79
N THR A 11 -13.60 7.14 -23.69
CA THR A 11 -13.98 5.77 -23.33
C THR A 11 -13.03 5.16 -22.29
N ILE A 12 -11.71 5.34 -22.43
CA ILE A 12 -10.74 4.86 -21.43
C ILE A 12 -10.99 5.52 -20.07
N CYS A 13 -11.17 6.85 -20.03
CA CYS A 13 -11.44 7.58 -18.80
C CYS A 13 -12.78 7.17 -18.14
N GLU A 14 -13.82 6.91 -18.93
CA GLU A 14 -15.11 6.38 -18.47
C GLU A 14 -14.96 4.98 -17.88
N LEU A 15 -14.26 4.07 -18.57
CA LEU A 15 -14.00 2.71 -18.08
C LEU A 15 -13.15 2.70 -16.80
N ILE A 16 -12.20 3.64 -16.67
CA ILE A 16 -11.46 3.85 -15.41
C ILE A 16 -12.42 4.30 -14.31
N ALA A 17 -13.39 5.17 -14.61
CA ALA A 17 -14.37 5.61 -13.62
C ALA A 17 -15.30 4.47 -13.18
N GLU A 18 -15.71 3.60 -14.10
CA GLU A 18 -16.55 2.43 -13.80
C GLU A 18 -15.81 1.38 -12.97
N SER A 19 -14.58 1.06 -13.38
CA SER A 19 -13.73 0.04 -12.74
C SER A 19 -13.18 0.52 -11.39
N GLY A 20 -12.84 1.80 -11.32
CA GLY A 20 -12.36 2.49 -10.12
C GLY A 20 -13.46 2.99 -9.19
N SER A 21 -14.75 2.73 -9.49
CA SER A 21 -15.87 3.18 -8.66
C SER A 21 -15.80 2.56 -7.26
N VAL A 22 -15.18 3.31 -6.34
CA VAL A 22 -15.13 3.08 -4.90
C VAL A 22 -16.54 2.92 -4.28
N TYR A 23 -17.59 3.34 -5.00
CA TYR A 23 -18.99 3.28 -4.57
C TYR A 23 -19.78 2.05 -5.07
N SER A 24 -19.23 1.24 -5.97
CA SER A 24 -20.01 0.14 -6.59
C SER A 24 -20.14 -1.10 -5.71
N THR A 25 -19.35 -1.22 -4.64
CA THR A 25 -19.47 -2.30 -3.63
C THR A 25 -20.82 -2.33 -2.90
N ASN A 26 -21.63 -1.26 -2.97
CA ASN A 26 -22.95 -1.21 -2.33
C ASN A 26 -24.14 -1.49 -3.28
N ARG A 27 -23.96 -1.56 -4.60
CA ARG A 27 -25.09 -1.71 -5.54
C ARG A 27 -25.46 -3.16 -5.86
N ALA A 28 -24.56 -4.12 -5.63
CA ALA A 28 -24.83 -5.53 -5.90
C ALA A 28 -25.92 -6.15 -5.01
N ASP A 29 -26.30 -5.52 -3.88
CA ASP A 29 -27.24 -6.10 -2.90
C ASP A 29 -28.71 -5.70 -3.10
N SER A 30 -29.04 -4.88 -4.11
CA SER A 30 -30.42 -4.36 -4.29
C SER A 30 -31.17 -4.86 -5.53
N GLY A 31 -30.51 -5.63 -6.41
CA GLY A 31 -31.03 -5.96 -7.73
C GLY A 31 -31.94 -7.18 -7.85
N GLU A 32 -31.86 -8.17 -6.94
CA GLU A 32 -32.47 -9.49 -7.18
C GLU A 32 -33.83 -9.73 -6.48
N ARG A 33 -34.56 -8.67 -6.13
CA ARG A 33 -35.96 -8.77 -5.67
C ARG A 33 -36.93 -8.31 -6.76
N LYS A 34 -37.02 -9.09 -7.86
CA LYS A 34 -38.18 -9.00 -8.77
C LYS A 34 -38.92 -10.33 -8.89
N ARG A 35 -40.11 -10.29 -8.25
CA ARG A 35 -41.39 -10.87 -8.69
C ARG A 35 -41.54 -12.40 -8.69
N ARG A 36 -42.22 -12.90 -7.65
CA ARG A 36 -43.14 -14.05 -7.78
C ARG A 36 -44.54 -13.60 -7.33
N PRO A 37 -45.62 -13.99 -8.04
CA PRO A 37 -46.96 -13.54 -7.70
C PRO A 37 -47.47 -14.24 -6.44
N ALA A 38 -48.14 -13.48 -5.58
CA ALA A 38 -48.75 -13.96 -4.36
C ALA A 38 -49.96 -14.85 -4.67
N ARG A 39 -49.94 -16.10 -4.22
CA ARG A 39 -51.15 -16.90 -4.06
C ARG A 39 -51.79 -16.53 -2.72
N GLN A 40 -52.96 -15.91 -2.78
CA GLN A 40 -53.87 -15.82 -1.64
C GLN A 40 -54.30 -17.23 -1.24
N ASN A 41 -54.19 -17.54 0.04
CA ASN A 41 -55.16 -18.40 0.71
C ASN A 41 -55.24 -17.98 2.18
N SER A 42 -56.47 -17.67 2.57
CA SER A 42 -56.95 -17.29 3.89
C SER A 42 -56.95 -18.47 4.86
N SER A 43 -56.43 -18.26 6.08
CA SER A 43 -57.05 -18.79 7.30
C SER A 43 -56.40 -18.18 8.54
N SER A 44 -57.26 -17.56 9.34
CA SER A 44 -57.07 -17.04 10.69
C SER A 44 -56.34 -18.01 11.63
N GLY A 45 -55.37 -17.48 12.35
CA GLY A 45 -54.75 -18.13 13.51
C GLY A 45 -53.77 -17.16 14.16
N ILE A 46 -54.21 -16.47 15.20
CA ILE A 46 -53.32 -15.69 16.09
C ILE A 46 -52.42 -16.71 16.80
N VAL A 47 -51.20 -16.83 16.32
CA VAL A 47 -50.10 -17.50 17.01
C VAL A 47 -49.08 -16.43 17.28
N HIS A 48 -48.81 -16.17 18.56
CA HIS A 48 -47.62 -15.45 18.99
C HIS A 48 -46.38 -16.17 18.44
N ARG A 49 -45.95 -15.77 17.24
CA ARG A 49 -44.65 -16.17 16.69
C ARG A 49 -43.61 -15.43 17.50
N GLY A 50 -42.98 -16.14 18.42
CA GLY A 50 -41.68 -15.72 18.97
C GLY A 50 -40.73 -15.38 17.82
N VAL A 51 -39.82 -14.43 18.09
CA VAL A 51 -38.77 -14.02 17.16
C VAL A 51 -37.77 -15.18 17.05
N GLY A 52 -38.12 -16.17 16.22
CA GLY A 52 -37.34 -17.37 16.00
C GLY A 52 -36.12 -17.05 15.13
N TYR A 53 -34.98 -16.78 15.76
CA TYR A 53 -33.66 -16.91 15.15
C TYR A 53 -33.39 -18.41 14.89
N GLY A 54 -33.96 -19.00 13.84
CA GLY A 54 -33.74 -20.45 13.66
C GLY A 54 -34.29 -21.17 12.45
N HIS A 55 -34.82 -20.50 11.42
CA HIS A 55 -35.36 -21.21 10.24
C HIS A 55 -34.96 -20.61 8.88
N GLY A 56 -33.85 -19.87 8.83
CA GLY A 56 -33.18 -19.54 7.57
C GLY A 56 -32.06 -20.54 7.30
N SER A 57 -31.92 -20.99 6.05
CA SER A 57 -30.79 -21.79 5.57
C SER A 57 -29.46 -21.23 6.11
N THR A 58 -28.78 -21.99 6.98
CA THR A 58 -27.45 -21.67 7.52
C THR A 58 -26.32 -21.83 6.48
N ARG A 59 -26.65 -22.30 5.27
CA ARG A 59 -25.72 -22.23 4.15
C ARG A 59 -25.66 -20.78 3.64
N SER A 60 -24.67 -20.04 4.15
CA SER A 60 -24.21 -18.80 3.54
C SER A 60 -23.94 -19.08 2.06
N ARG A 61 -24.69 -18.44 1.17
CA ARG A 61 -24.45 -18.48 -0.28
C ARG A 61 -23.36 -17.48 -0.71
N TRP A 62 -22.66 -16.89 0.26
CA TRP A 62 -21.54 -16.01 0.01
C TRP A 62 -20.36 -16.84 -0.46
N ASP A 63 -20.14 -16.78 -1.76
CA ASP A 63 -18.96 -17.35 -2.38
C ASP A 63 -17.80 -16.35 -2.22
N ILE A 64 -17.04 -16.55 -1.14
CA ILE A 64 -15.90 -15.69 -0.79
C ILE A 64 -14.85 -15.75 -1.90
N GLU A 65 -14.62 -16.94 -2.46
CA GLU A 65 -13.62 -17.17 -3.50
C GLU A 65 -13.98 -16.39 -4.77
N ARG A 66 -15.22 -16.52 -5.23
CA ARG A 66 -15.73 -15.73 -6.36
C ARG A 66 -15.67 -14.22 -6.11
N THR A 67 -15.98 -13.76 -4.90
CA THR A 67 -15.94 -12.32 -4.57
C THR A 67 -14.51 -11.78 -4.58
N VAL A 68 -13.54 -12.58 -4.12
CA VAL A 68 -12.11 -12.23 -4.15
C VAL A 68 -11.60 -12.23 -5.59
N GLU A 69 -11.93 -13.25 -6.39
CA GLU A 69 -11.57 -13.31 -7.81
C GLU A 69 -12.14 -12.12 -8.61
N GLU A 70 -13.42 -11.79 -8.43
CA GLU A 70 -14.06 -10.64 -9.07
C GLU A 70 -13.43 -9.30 -8.64
N ARG A 71 -12.84 -9.22 -7.44
CA ARG A 71 -12.08 -8.04 -6.99
C ARG A 71 -10.71 -7.98 -7.67
N LEU A 72 -9.96 -9.07 -7.68
CA LEU A 72 -8.64 -9.15 -8.31
C LEU A 72 -8.73 -8.89 -9.81
N ALA A 73 -9.72 -9.47 -10.50
CA ALA A 73 -9.93 -9.23 -11.93
C ALA A 73 -10.28 -7.76 -12.25
N ARG A 74 -11.04 -7.09 -11.39
CA ARG A 74 -11.33 -5.64 -11.53
C ARG A 74 -10.07 -4.79 -11.33
N GLU A 75 -9.26 -5.15 -10.35
CA GLU A 75 -7.99 -4.47 -10.10
C GLU A 75 -7.02 -4.64 -11.27
N GLU A 76 -6.90 -5.85 -11.79
CA GLU A 76 -6.10 -6.13 -12.98
C GLU A 76 -6.61 -5.30 -14.18
N HIS A 77 -7.92 -5.31 -14.42
CA HIS A 77 -8.53 -4.52 -15.50
C HIS A 77 -8.24 -3.02 -15.36
N LEU A 78 -8.30 -2.49 -14.13
CA LEU A 78 -7.96 -1.11 -13.84
C LEU A 78 -6.48 -0.81 -14.16
N THR A 79 -5.57 -1.71 -13.80
CA THR A 79 -4.15 -1.61 -14.14
C THR A 79 -3.93 -1.58 -15.66
N TRP A 80 -4.63 -2.43 -16.42
CA TRP A 80 -4.58 -2.41 -17.89
C TRP A 80 -5.06 -1.08 -18.48
N LEU A 81 -6.15 -0.50 -17.95
CA LEU A 81 -6.67 0.78 -18.41
C LEU A 81 -5.71 1.94 -18.11
N LEU A 82 -5.09 1.95 -16.92
CA LEU A 82 -4.06 2.94 -16.56
C LEU A 82 -2.84 2.82 -17.48
N ASN A 83 -2.41 1.60 -17.80
CA ASN A 83 -1.31 1.37 -18.74
C ASN A 83 -1.66 1.80 -20.17
N ALA A 84 -2.90 1.61 -20.61
CA ALA A 84 -3.37 2.12 -21.91
C ALA A 84 -3.34 3.66 -21.94
N LEU A 85 -3.74 4.32 -20.85
CA LEU A 85 -3.63 5.77 -20.71
C LEU A 85 -2.15 6.23 -20.72
N ASN A 86 -1.26 5.49 -20.05
CA ASN A 86 0.18 5.78 -20.05
C ASN A 86 0.80 5.63 -21.44
N ALA A 87 0.39 4.60 -22.19
CA ALA A 87 0.81 4.42 -23.57
C ALA A 87 0.40 5.61 -24.44
N PHE A 88 -0.77 6.22 -24.20
CA PHE A 88 -1.17 7.45 -24.88
C PHE A 88 -0.38 8.68 -24.40
N LEU A 89 -0.19 8.86 -23.10
CA LEU A 89 0.48 10.03 -22.53
C LEU A 89 1.98 10.07 -22.83
N TYR A 90 2.63 8.91 -22.83
CA TYR A 90 4.07 8.81 -22.97
C TYR A 90 4.51 8.08 -24.26
N CYS A 91 3.65 7.42 -25.05
CA CYS A 91 4.00 6.86 -26.38
C CYS A 91 5.29 6.01 -26.44
N SER A 92 5.83 5.53 -25.31
CA SER A 92 7.09 4.80 -25.18
C SER A 92 7.11 4.06 -23.85
N SER A 93 8.04 3.12 -23.69
CA SER A 93 8.34 2.51 -22.39
C SER A 93 8.58 3.62 -21.35
N PRO A 94 8.08 3.50 -20.11
CA PRO A 94 8.21 4.50 -19.04
C PRO A 94 9.65 4.63 -18.52
N ASP A 95 10.61 4.92 -19.41
CA ASP A 95 11.96 5.34 -19.08
C ASP A 95 12.02 6.88 -19.03
N PHE A 96 11.62 7.42 -17.88
CA PHE A 96 11.61 8.86 -17.61
C PHE A 96 13.02 9.47 -17.47
N SER A 97 14.07 8.73 -17.82
CA SER A 97 15.46 9.21 -17.85
C SER A 97 15.70 10.22 -18.99
N THR A 98 14.98 10.08 -20.10
CA THR A 98 15.10 10.99 -21.24
C THR A 98 14.14 12.17 -21.14
N LYS A 99 14.68 13.40 -21.11
CA LYS A 99 13.88 14.63 -21.18
C LYS A 99 13.29 14.80 -22.58
N ARG A 100 11.97 14.80 -22.68
CA ARG A 100 11.24 15.10 -23.91
C ARG A 100 11.19 16.58 -24.21
N GLN A 101 11.17 16.89 -25.50
CA GLN A 101 11.01 18.26 -25.97
C GLN A 101 9.53 18.64 -25.95
N PRO A 102 9.19 19.94 -25.81
CA PRO A 102 7.80 20.39 -25.81
C PRO A 102 7.00 19.97 -27.05
N GLY A 103 7.67 19.83 -28.20
CA GLY A 103 7.07 19.37 -29.46
C GLY A 103 6.60 17.91 -29.44
N ASP A 104 7.15 17.07 -28.56
CA ASP A 104 6.77 15.66 -28.45
C ASP A 104 5.35 15.49 -27.92
N TYR A 105 4.80 16.51 -27.24
CA TYR A 105 3.46 16.52 -26.68
C TYR A 105 2.43 17.26 -27.54
N ALA A 106 2.75 17.56 -28.80
CA ALA A 106 1.86 18.33 -29.69
C ALA A 106 0.45 17.72 -29.85
N TYR A 107 0.30 16.41 -29.63
CA TYR A 107 -0.98 15.71 -29.69
C TYR A 107 -1.85 15.88 -28.43
N ILE A 108 -1.30 16.40 -27.32
CA ILE A 108 -2.00 16.69 -26.08
C ILE A 108 -2.42 18.16 -26.12
N THR A 109 -3.54 18.42 -26.77
CA THR A 109 -4.14 19.76 -26.80
C THR A 109 -4.73 20.12 -25.44
N ALA A 110 -5.09 21.39 -25.24
CA ALA A 110 -5.76 21.83 -24.02
C ALA A 110 -7.07 21.07 -23.73
N SER A 111 -7.80 20.66 -24.78
CA SER A 111 -9.01 19.83 -24.64
C SER A 111 -8.70 18.43 -24.12
N VAL A 112 -7.66 17.77 -24.66
CA VAL A 112 -7.20 16.46 -24.20
C VAL A 112 -6.71 16.55 -22.75
N ALA A 113 -5.92 17.57 -22.43
CA ALA A 113 -5.39 17.77 -21.08
C ALA A 113 -6.52 17.97 -20.06
N ARG A 114 -7.55 18.75 -20.42
CA ARG A 114 -8.73 18.94 -19.57
C ARG A 114 -9.52 17.64 -19.37
N GLU A 115 -9.76 16.90 -20.45
CA GLU A 115 -10.48 15.62 -20.37
C GLU A 115 -9.81 14.66 -19.38
N ILE A 116 -8.49 14.51 -19.48
CA ILE A 116 -7.72 13.63 -18.59
C ILE A 116 -7.65 14.21 -17.16
N GLY A 117 -7.39 15.52 -17.03
CA GLY A 117 -7.23 16.20 -15.75
C GLY A 117 -8.52 16.36 -14.94
N GLU A 118 -9.69 16.28 -15.58
CA GLU A 118 -11.01 16.31 -14.93
C GLU A 118 -11.66 14.92 -14.85
N SER A 119 -10.95 13.87 -15.32
CA SER A 119 -11.43 12.48 -15.26
C SER A 119 -11.32 11.86 -13.86
N ALA A 120 -11.88 10.66 -13.73
CA ALA A 120 -11.79 9.85 -12.51
C ALA A 120 -10.34 9.46 -12.13
N VAL A 121 -9.36 9.62 -13.02
CA VAL A 121 -7.94 9.33 -12.75
C VAL A 121 -7.43 10.13 -11.55
N ILE A 122 -7.78 11.42 -11.46
CA ILE A 122 -7.37 12.27 -10.34
C ILE A 122 -8.01 11.82 -9.02
N VAL A 123 -9.30 11.44 -9.07
CA VAL A 123 -10.03 10.94 -7.91
C VAL A 123 -9.46 9.60 -7.44
N LEU A 124 -9.10 8.73 -8.38
CA LEU A 124 -8.49 7.42 -8.12
C LEU A 124 -7.11 7.57 -7.47
N LEU A 125 -6.26 8.45 -8.01
CA LEU A 125 -4.97 8.80 -7.41
C LEU A 125 -5.14 9.33 -5.99
N GLU A 126 -6.08 10.26 -5.78
CA GLU A 126 -6.38 10.80 -4.46
C GLU A 126 -6.83 9.70 -3.48
N TYR A 127 -7.71 8.79 -3.92
CA TYR A 127 -8.23 7.71 -3.09
C TYR A 127 -7.13 6.74 -2.63
N HIS A 128 -6.32 6.23 -3.56
CA HIS A 128 -5.32 5.23 -3.25
C HIS A 128 -4.11 5.82 -2.50
N LEU A 129 -3.68 7.03 -2.82
CA LEU A 129 -2.53 7.68 -2.15
C LEU A 129 -2.87 8.25 -0.77
N LYS A 130 -4.15 8.29 -0.38
CA LYS A 130 -4.57 8.55 1.02
C LYS A 130 -4.28 7.37 1.94
N ASN A 131 -4.09 6.17 1.39
CA ASN A 131 -3.84 4.98 2.19
C ASN A 131 -2.48 5.08 2.89
N ASP A 132 -2.48 4.95 4.21
CA ASP A 132 -1.30 4.95 5.06
C ASP A 132 -0.87 3.54 5.52
N SER A 133 -1.65 2.51 5.19
CA SER A 133 -1.33 1.10 5.48
C SER A 133 -0.27 0.57 4.50
N VAL A 134 0.94 0.35 5.02
CA VAL A 134 2.04 -0.31 4.28
C VAL A 134 1.63 -1.70 3.78
N PHE A 135 0.83 -2.42 4.57
CA PHE A 135 0.41 -3.79 4.24
C PHE A 135 -0.56 -3.80 3.05
N ASP A 136 -1.57 -2.92 3.08
CA ASP A 136 -2.54 -2.79 1.98
C ASP A 136 -1.83 -2.38 0.68
N VAL A 137 -0.84 -1.47 0.77
CA VAL A 137 -0.04 -1.08 -0.40
C VAL A 137 0.78 -2.26 -0.94
N SER A 138 1.32 -3.10 -0.06
CA SER A 138 2.13 -4.27 -0.45
C SER A 138 1.31 -5.37 -1.13
N GLU A 139 0.04 -5.54 -0.75
CA GLU A 139 -0.89 -6.49 -1.38
C GLU A 139 -1.26 -6.05 -2.81
N HIS A 140 -1.29 -4.73 -3.05
CA HIS A 140 -1.77 -4.13 -4.30
C HIS A 140 -0.64 -3.44 -5.10
N MET A 141 0.58 -3.98 -5.03
CA MET A 141 1.79 -3.31 -5.54
C MET A 141 1.69 -2.92 -7.03
N GLU A 142 1.14 -3.80 -7.87
CA GLU A 142 1.02 -3.58 -9.31
C GLU A 142 0.09 -2.40 -9.64
N LEU A 143 -1.04 -2.30 -8.93
CA LEU A 143 -1.94 -1.17 -9.06
C LEU A 143 -1.28 0.14 -8.62
N TYR A 144 -0.61 0.15 -7.46
CA TYR A 144 0.10 1.34 -6.98
C TYR A 144 1.22 1.77 -7.92
N GLN A 145 1.92 0.82 -8.53
CA GLN A 145 2.90 1.11 -9.55
C GLN A 145 2.26 1.77 -10.78
N ALA A 146 1.19 1.19 -11.33
CA ALA A 146 0.47 1.76 -12.48
C ALA A 146 -0.08 3.17 -12.18
N LEU A 147 -0.58 3.40 -10.98
CA LEU A 147 -1.02 4.72 -10.51
C LEU A 147 0.14 5.73 -10.49
N LEU A 148 1.30 5.36 -9.94
CA LEU A 148 2.47 6.25 -9.90
C LEU A 148 3.06 6.49 -11.29
N GLU A 149 3.09 5.48 -12.16
CA GLU A 149 3.47 5.63 -13.57
C GLU A 149 2.51 6.57 -14.31
N THR A 150 1.22 6.52 -13.97
CA THR A 150 0.21 7.45 -14.50
C THR A 150 0.48 8.87 -14.04
N ALA A 151 0.69 9.07 -12.74
CA ALA A 151 1.05 10.38 -12.20
C ALA A 151 2.37 10.91 -12.79
N ALA A 152 3.37 10.04 -13.03
CA ALA A 152 4.63 10.41 -13.67
C ALA A 152 4.47 10.77 -15.15
N SER A 153 3.64 10.02 -15.88
CA SER A 153 3.28 10.31 -17.27
C SER A 153 2.55 11.66 -17.38
N MET A 154 1.61 11.91 -16.49
CA MET A 154 0.93 13.21 -16.38
C MET A 154 1.91 14.34 -16.02
N ALA A 155 2.84 14.11 -15.09
CA ALA A 155 3.85 15.10 -14.69
C ALA A 155 4.86 15.42 -15.80
N SER A 156 5.06 14.50 -16.74
CA SER A 156 5.95 14.71 -17.89
C SER A 156 5.35 15.67 -18.92
N VAL A 157 4.02 15.84 -18.91
CA VAL A 157 3.27 16.72 -19.80
C VAL A 157 2.97 18.04 -19.08
N PRO A 158 3.57 19.18 -19.47
CA PRO A 158 3.45 20.44 -18.72
C PRO A 158 2.00 20.91 -18.49
N SER A 159 1.08 20.66 -19.43
CA SER A 159 -0.32 21.05 -19.32
C SER A 159 -1.12 20.21 -18.29
N LEU A 160 -0.61 19.05 -17.89
CA LEU A 160 -1.24 18.16 -16.90
C LEU A 160 -0.70 18.35 -15.48
N VAL A 161 0.50 18.92 -15.32
CA VAL A 161 1.09 19.24 -14.01
C VAL A 161 0.16 20.04 -13.09
N PRO A 162 -0.60 21.06 -13.57
CA PRO A 162 -1.51 21.82 -12.71
C PRO A 162 -2.54 20.93 -11.99
N TYR A 163 -3.01 19.85 -12.62
CA TYR A 163 -4.00 18.94 -12.04
C TYR A 163 -3.43 18.03 -10.94
N LEU A 164 -2.11 17.81 -10.93
CA LEU A 164 -1.42 17.08 -9.85
C LEU A 164 -1.09 17.99 -8.66
N VAL A 165 -0.87 19.28 -8.93
CA VAL A 165 -0.47 20.26 -7.90
C VAL A 165 -1.69 20.89 -7.24
N LYS A 166 -2.67 21.37 -8.01
CA LYS A 166 -3.88 22.03 -7.50
C LYS A 166 -4.92 20.98 -7.11
N PRO A 167 -5.51 21.05 -5.90
CA PRO A 167 -6.59 20.15 -5.52
C PRO A 167 -7.78 20.26 -6.47
N HIS A 168 -8.37 19.11 -6.84
CA HIS A 168 -9.47 19.04 -7.79
C HIS A 168 -10.78 19.66 -7.23
N THR A 169 -11.04 19.52 -5.92
CA THR A 169 -12.22 20.09 -5.26
C THR A 169 -11.85 20.86 -3.99
N LYS A 170 -12.77 21.72 -3.51
CA LYS A 170 -12.62 22.42 -2.24
C LYS A 170 -12.62 21.42 -1.08
N GLY A 171 -11.44 21.07 -0.58
CA GLY A 171 -11.23 20.09 0.49
C GLY A 171 -10.50 18.81 0.05
N ALA A 172 -10.25 18.63 -1.25
CA ALA A 172 -9.33 17.61 -1.74
C ALA A 172 -7.88 17.96 -1.37
N LYS A 173 -7.04 16.94 -1.30
CA LYS A 173 -5.60 17.10 -1.05
C LYS A 173 -4.84 17.22 -2.36
N SER A 174 -3.78 18.02 -2.38
CA SER A 174 -2.84 18.03 -3.51
C SER A 174 -2.17 16.67 -3.66
N ILE A 175 -2.26 16.05 -4.84
CA ILE A 175 -1.62 14.76 -5.12
C ILE A 175 -0.11 14.90 -4.93
N ALA A 176 0.51 15.87 -5.59
CA ALA A 176 1.97 16.05 -5.54
C ALA A 176 2.47 16.45 -4.16
N LYS A 177 1.79 17.34 -3.45
CA LYS A 177 2.34 18.00 -2.25
C LYS A 177 1.91 17.36 -0.94
N GLU A 178 0.68 16.88 -0.87
CA GLU A 178 0.10 16.37 0.39
C GLU A 178 -0.02 14.85 0.43
N LEU A 179 -0.16 14.18 -0.72
CA LEU A 179 -0.33 12.72 -0.78
C LEU A 179 0.98 12.00 -1.12
N LEU A 180 1.68 12.42 -2.17
CA LEU A 180 2.90 11.74 -2.61
C LEU A 180 4.09 11.91 -1.66
N VAL A 181 4.15 13.01 -0.90
CA VAL A 181 5.19 13.22 0.11
C VAL A 181 5.12 12.18 1.23
N PRO A 182 4.01 12.04 1.99
CA PRO A 182 3.89 10.98 2.99
C PRO A 182 3.92 9.59 2.37
N PHE A 183 3.33 9.39 1.18
CA PHE A 183 3.40 8.09 0.50
C PHE A 183 4.84 7.68 0.19
N LYS A 184 5.70 8.61 -0.25
CA LYS A 184 7.13 8.36 -0.42
C LYS A 184 7.80 7.93 0.89
N GLU A 185 7.46 8.57 2.00
CA GLU A 185 8.00 8.21 3.32
C GLU A 185 7.58 6.78 3.72
N ILE A 186 6.34 6.40 3.45
CA ILE A 186 5.82 5.04 3.66
C ILE A 186 6.60 4.03 2.81
N MET A 187 6.84 4.30 1.52
CA MET A 187 7.63 3.42 0.64
C MET A 187 9.11 3.34 1.05
N CYS A 188 9.70 4.46 1.51
CA CYS A 188 11.04 4.46 2.10
C CYS A 188 11.09 3.63 3.39
N ALA A 189 10.04 3.69 4.22
CA ALA A 189 9.94 2.86 5.41
C ALA A 189 9.81 1.36 5.05
N TYR A 190 9.04 1.02 4.02
CA TYR A 190 8.93 -0.34 3.50
C TYR A 190 10.28 -0.89 3.03
N THR A 191 11.00 -0.15 2.17
CA THR A 191 12.32 -0.57 1.66
C THR A 191 13.40 -0.69 2.73
N SER A 192 13.33 0.10 3.81
CA SER A 192 14.35 0.11 4.87
C SER A 192 14.03 -0.83 6.03
N THR A 193 12.75 -1.05 6.34
CA THR A 193 12.31 -1.85 7.48
C THR A 193 12.01 -3.30 7.09
N TRP A 194 11.54 -3.53 5.86
CA TRP A 194 11.04 -4.85 5.40
C TRP A 194 11.84 -5.41 4.22
N LYS A 195 13.07 -4.94 4.02
CA LYS A 195 13.96 -5.33 2.92
C LYS A 195 14.17 -6.86 2.92
N GLY A 196 13.56 -7.55 1.96
CA GLY A 196 13.72 -9.00 1.76
C GLY A 196 12.69 -9.90 2.46
N GLN A 197 11.68 -9.35 3.15
CA GLN A 197 10.62 -10.13 3.82
C GLN A 197 9.26 -10.08 3.10
N MET A 198 9.03 -9.02 2.34
CA MET A 198 7.88 -8.87 1.45
C MET A 198 8.43 -8.44 0.09
N GLY A 199 7.76 -8.81 -1.00
CA GLY A 199 8.20 -8.52 -2.37
C GLY A 199 8.78 -7.11 -2.48
N SER A 200 10.00 -6.98 -2.99
CA SER A 200 10.68 -5.68 -3.02
C SER A 200 9.82 -4.68 -3.80
N PRO A 201 9.53 -3.48 -3.24
CA PRO A 201 8.80 -2.52 -4.03
C PRO A 201 9.73 -2.12 -5.18
N ASP A 202 9.18 -1.83 -6.34
CA ASP A 202 10.02 -1.42 -7.44
C ASP A 202 10.71 -0.10 -7.08
N PHE A 203 12.05 -0.07 -7.12
CA PHE A 203 12.84 1.15 -6.90
C PHE A 203 12.37 2.29 -7.83
N ARG A 204 11.77 1.94 -8.97
CA ARG A 204 11.10 2.86 -9.89
C ARG A 204 10.04 3.72 -9.23
N MET A 205 9.27 3.22 -8.26
CA MET A 205 8.20 3.99 -7.59
C MET A 205 8.75 5.21 -6.83
N ILE A 206 9.81 5.02 -6.04
CA ILE A 206 10.43 6.11 -5.27
C ILE A 206 11.07 7.13 -6.22
N ASP A 207 11.70 6.65 -7.29
CA ASP A 207 12.30 7.49 -8.32
C ASP A 207 11.27 8.29 -9.11
N PHE A 208 10.13 7.70 -9.49
CA PHE A 208 9.03 8.41 -10.15
C PHE A 208 8.50 9.55 -9.28
N ILE A 209 8.28 9.30 -7.99
CA ILE A 209 7.83 10.33 -7.07
C ILE A 209 8.86 11.46 -6.96
N ALA A 210 10.13 11.12 -6.68
CA ALA A 210 11.16 12.10 -6.36
C ALA A 210 11.66 12.87 -7.59
N LYS A 211 11.97 12.16 -8.68
CA LYS A 211 12.69 12.70 -9.84
C LYS A 211 11.75 13.24 -10.92
N VAL A 212 10.55 12.68 -11.05
CA VAL A 212 9.61 13.07 -12.11
C VAL A 212 8.53 13.98 -11.54
N ILE A 213 7.69 13.46 -10.64
CA ILE A 213 6.46 14.14 -10.23
C ILE A 213 6.77 15.39 -9.37
N LEU A 214 7.58 15.23 -8.31
CA LEU A 214 7.94 16.35 -7.44
C LEU A 214 8.80 17.39 -8.15
N GLN A 215 9.68 16.98 -9.08
CA GLN A 215 10.51 17.91 -9.84
C GLN A 215 9.68 18.75 -10.82
N ALA A 216 8.76 18.11 -11.56
CA ALA A 216 7.85 18.82 -12.45
C ALA A 216 6.94 19.79 -11.68
N SER A 217 6.45 19.37 -10.51
CA SER A 217 5.64 20.20 -9.62
C SER A 217 6.41 21.45 -9.15
N ARG A 218 7.68 21.29 -8.77
CA ARG A 218 8.55 22.42 -8.36
C ARG A 218 8.82 23.39 -9.51
N ALA A 219 9.07 22.88 -10.72
CA ALA A 219 9.27 23.71 -11.90
C ALA A 219 8.01 24.50 -12.27
N TYR A 220 6.84 23.88 -12.18
CA TYR A 220 5.57 24.59 -12.37
C TYR A 220 5.35 25.69 -11.32
N GLU A 221 5.69 25.45 -10.05
CA GLU A 221 5.55 26.46 -8.99
C GLU A 221 6.56 27.60 -9.07
N SER A 222 7.75 27.40 -9.66
CA SER A 222 8.70 28.49 -9.86
C SER A 222 8.20 29.54 -10.84
N ASP A 223 7.31 29.12 -11.75
CA ASP A 223 6.74 29.98 -12.79
C ASP A 223 5.45 30.70 -12.31
N LEU A 224 4.92 30.33 -11.14
CA LEU A 224 3.72 30.94 -10.57
C LEU A 224 4.03 32.21 -9.76
N PRO A 225 3.13 33.21 -9.79
CA PRO A 225 3.22 34.38 -8.92
C PRO A 225 3.17 33.98 -7.44
N VAL A 226 3.81 34.78 -6.58
CA VAL A 226 4.05 34.48 -5.16
C VAL A 226 2.74 34.22 -4.39
N GLU A 227 1.66 34.88 -4.78
CA GLU A 227 0.33 34.78 -4.18
C GLU A 227 -0.32 33.41 -4.43
N GLU A 228 -0.12 32.83 -5.62
CA GLU A 228 -0.62 31.48 -5.94
C GLU A 228 0.23 30.40 -5.27
N ARG A 229 1.54 30.64 -5.12
CA ARG A 229 2.45 29.74 -4.39
C ARG A 229 2.06 29.55 -2.93
N ILE A 230 1.51 30.59 -2.28
CA ILE A 230 1.03 30.50 -0.90
C ILE A 230 -0.25 29.64 -0.82
N ARG A 231 -1.10 29.68 -1.85
CA ARG A 231 -2.34 28.87 -1.92
C ARG A 231 -2.08 27.41 -2.28
N THR A 232 -1.03 27.12 -3.04
CA THR A 232 -0.58 25.75 -3.29
C THR A 232 0.40 25.25 -2.24
N ALA A 233 0.93 26.11 -1.35
CA ALA A 233 1.74 25.65 -0.22
C ALA A 233 0.90 24.73 0.66
N SER A 234 1.38 23.50 0.83
CA SER A 234 0.79 22.55 1.78
C SER A 234 0.70 23.24 3.14
N VAL A 235 -0.52 23.45 3.63
CA VAL A 235 -0.75 23.81 5.03
C VAL A 235 -0.20 22.65 5.84
N MET A 236 1.06 22.78 6.29
CA MET A 236 1.58 21.95 7.37
C MET A 236 0.55 22.01 8.50
N ARG A 237 0.10 20.83 8.94
CA ARG A 237 -0.80 20.67 10.09
C ARG A 237 -0.36 21.58 11.25
N PRO A 238 -1.31 22.11 12.04
CA PRO A 238 -0.99 22.75 13.30
C PRO A 238 -0.22 21.77 14.18
N ARG A 239 0.87 22.23 14.79
CA ARG A 239 1.58 21.57 15.90
C ARG A 239 0.57 21.22 16.99
N GLY A 240 0.12 19.98 17.01
CA GLY A 240 -0.66 19.39 18.09
C GLY A 240 0.21 18.39 18.86
N THR A 241 0.66 18.83 20.04
CA THR A 241 1.21 18.05 21.16
C THR A 241 2.45 17.17 20.91
N GLN A 242 3.51 17.55 21.62
CA GLN A 242 4.80 16.87 21.70
C GLN A 242 4.62 15.40 22.10
N SER A 243 5.18 14.50 21.29
CA SER A 243 5.73 13.24 21.76
C SER A 243 7.16 13.19 21.22
N GLU A 244 8.12 13.14 22.12
CA GLU A 244 9.56 13.39 21.93
C GLU A 244 10.28 12.30 21.10
N VAL A 245 9.95 12.14 19.82
CA VAL A 245 10.71 11.23 18.94
C VAL A 245 11.06 11.88 17.60
N SER A 246 11.35 13.18 17.60
CA SER A 246 11.72 13.92 16.39
C SER A 246 12.86 14.91 16.63
N LEU A 247 13.99 14.38 17.07
CA LEU A 247 15.27 15.08 17.06
C LEU A 247 16.40 14.11 16.66
N THR A 248 16.41 13.61 15.42
CA THR A 248 17.62 12.92 14.90
C THR A 248 17.73 12.81 13.38
N ARG A 249 17.20 13.77 12.60
CA ARG A 249 17.38 13.72 11.12
C ARG A 249 17.79 15.01 10.41
N LYS A 250 18.19 16.05 11.15
CA LYS A 250 18.81 17.26 10.55
C LYS A 250 20.20 17.49 11.13
N ALA A 251 21.18 16.72 10.65
CA ALA A 251 22.60 17.07 10.67
C ALA A 251 23.36 16.00 9.88
N LEU A 252 23.27 16.01 8.56
CA LEU A 252 24.27 15.35 7.73
C LEU A 252 24.39 16.08 6.40
N GLU A 253 24.99 17.25 6.45
CA GLU A 253 25.75 17.84 5.35
C GLU A 253 26.55 19.00 5.97
N THR A 254 27.83 19.07 5.63
CA THR A 254 28.88 19.96 6.18
C THR A 254 29.54 19.47 7.47
N VAL A 255 30.73 18.87 7.34
CA VAL A 255 32.00 19.26 7.98
C VAL A 255 33.04 18.19 7.63
N VAL A 256 34.00 18.60 6.81
CA VAL A 256 35.29 17.93 6.64
C VAL A 256 36.11 18.15 7.91
N ASP A 257 36.78 17.08 8.35
CA ASP A 257 37.93 17.04 9.27
C ASP A 257 37.68 17.40 10.75
N ARG A 258 37.55 16.38 11.61
CA ARG A 258 38.47 16.10 12.74
C ARG A 258 38.26 14.68 13.27
N MET A 259 39.38 13.97 13.42
CA MET A 259 39.49 12.63 13.97
C MET A 259 39.30 12.62 15.50
N GLU A 260 38.47 11.72 16.02
CA GLU A 260 38.58 11.10 17.36
C GLU A 260 37.89 9.72 17.31
N PRO A 261 38.57 8.61 17.69
CA PRO A 261 38.06 7.25 17.54
C PRO A 261 37.45 6.74 18.86
N SER A 262 36.13 6.71 18.94
CA SER A 262 35.42 5.78 19.84
C SER A 262 33.97 5.62 19.39
N THR A 263 33.77 5.05 18.21
CA THR A 263 32.48 4.40 17.95
C THR A 263 32.36 3.23 18.92
N ASP A 264 31.59 3.43 19.98
CA ASP A 264 31.22 2.39 20.93
C ASP A 264 30.74 1.17 20.14
N VAL A 265 31.49 0.07 20.24
CA VAL A 265 31.23 -1.19 19.49
C VAL A 265 29.80 -1.66 19.74
N SER A 266 29.24 -1.34 20.91
CA SER A 266 27.86 -1.59 21.30
C SER A 266 26.84 -0.89 20.39
N LEU A 267 27.11 0.36 20.01
CA LEU A 267 26.24 1.15 19.13
C LEU A 267 26.29 0.64 17.69
N LEU A 268 27.47 0.25 17.22
CA LEU A 268 27.64 -0.38 15.91
C LEU A 268 26.95 -1.74 15.84
N TYR A 269 27.08 -2.57 16.90
CA TYR A 269 26.40 -3.85 17.02
C TYR A 269 24.88 -3.69 16.94
N GLY A 270 24.32 -2.76 17.72
CA GLY A 270 22.89 -2.46 17.68
C GLY A 270 22.44 -2.00 16.30
N LYS A 271 23.16 -1.08 15.66
CA LYS A 271 22.81 -0.59 14.31
C LYS A 271 22.91 -1.69 13.24
N ALA A 272 23.92 -2.55 13.32
CA ALA A 272 24.14 -3.61 12.34
C ALA A 272 23.13 -4.75 12.49
N LEU A 273 22.75 -5.14 13.70
CA LEU A 273 21.96 -6.36 13.93
C LEU A 273 20.47 -6.11 14.18
N LYS A 274 20.04 -4.86 14.35
CA LYS A 274 18.63 -4.51 14.58
C LYS A 274 17.69 -5.02 13.48
N HIS A 275 18.12 -4.92 12.23
CA HIS A 275 17.34 -5.41 11.09
C HIS A 275 17.27 -6.96 11.00
N LEU A 276 18.12 -7.67 11.74
CA LEU A 276 18.16 -9.13 11.77
C LEU A 276 17.39 -9.73 12.95
N GLN A 277 16.94 -8.92 13.92
CA GLN A 277 16.25 -9.40 15.13
C GLN A 277 14.97 -10.18 14.83
N MET A 278 14.28 -9.85 13.74
CA MET A 278 13.09 -10.56 13.30
C MET A 278 13.14 -10.77 11.79
N GLN A 279 13.05 -12.03 11.36
CA GLN A 279 13.02 -12.44 9.96
C GLN A 279 11.84 -13.34 9.67
N PHE A 280 11.29 -13.21 8.46
CA PHE A 280 10.33 -14.17 7.92
C PHE A 280 11.05 -15.06 6.92
N ILE A 281 11.00 -16.38 7.12
CA ILE A 281 11.72 -17.38 6.33
C ILE A 281 10.77 -18.55 6.08
N GLY A 282 10.42 -18.82 4.82
CA GLY A 282 9.73 -20.05 4.45
C GLY A 282 9.02 -19.96 3.09
N ASP A 283 8.82 -21.12 2.46
CA ASP A 283 7.97 -21.24 1.26
C ASP A 283 6.54 -21.58 1.70
N TYR A 284 5.83 -20.63 2.32
CA TYR A 284 4.43 -20.76 2.75
C TYR A 284 4.13 -22.07 3.51
N GLY A 285 4.88 -22.38 4.57
CA GLY A 285 4.68 -23.57 5.42
C GLY A 285 5.41 -24.84 4.98
N LYS A 286 6.19 -24.82 3.88
CA LYS A 286 7.15 -25.91 3.61
C LYS A 286 8.39 -25.72 4.47
N LEU A 287 8.60 -26.66 5.39
CA LEU A 287 9.76 -26.68 6.29
C LEU A 287 11.06 -27.01 5.52
N VAL A 288 11.68 -25.98 4.92
CA VAL A 288 13.00 -26.06 4.27
C VAL A 288 14.12 -26.25 5.31
N ILE A 289 13.93 -25.72 6.52
CA ILE A 289 14.92 -25.77 7.60
C ILE A 289 14.52 -26.85 8.63
N PRO A 290 15.46 -27.67 9.15
CA PRO A 290 15.17 -28.70 10.15
C PRO A 290 14.41 -28.15 11.37
N PHE A 291 13.23 -28.68 11.67
CA PHE A 291 12.38 -28.22 12.76
C PHE A 291 11.97 -29.39 13.65
N THR A 292 12.21 -29.27 14.95
CA THR A 292 12.06 -30.35 15.94
C THR A 292 10.62 -30.88 16.00
N PHE A 293 9.63 -30.00 15.91
CA PHE A 293 8.20 -30.35 16.01
C PHE A 293 7.52 -30.52 14.64
N LYS A 294 8.26 -30.99 13.63
CA LYS A 294 7.75 -31.20 12.26
C LYS A 294 6.54 -32.14 12.20
N LYS A 295 6.42 -33.08 13.14
CA LYS A 295 5.29 -34.01 13.23
C LYS A 295 3.99 -33.32 13.68
N ASP A 296 4.09 -32.39 14.62
CA ASP A 296 2.95 -31.67 15.20
C ASP A 296 2.38 -30.62 14.23
N ILE A 297 3.26 -29.98 13.44
CA ILE A 297 2.87 -29.03 12.38
C ILE A 297 1.97 -29.69 11.32
N ARG A 298 2.28 -30.93 10.93
CA ARG A 298 1.52 -31.67 9.90
C ARG A 298 0.10 -32.02 10.37
N ASN A 299 -0.08 -32.21 11.67
CA ASN A 299 -1.35 -32.60 12.26
C ASN A 299 -2.20 -31.42 12.73
N THR A 300 -1.64 -30.20 12.70
CA THR A 300 -2.28 -28.99 13.23
C THR A 300 -2.64 -28.05 12.09
N ASN A 301 -3.94 -27.82 11.87
CA ASN A 301 -4.43 -26.81 10.92
C ASN A 301 -4.61 -25.44 11.64
N PRO A 302 -3.77 -24.43 11.32
CA PRO A 302 -3.82 -23.12 11.98
C PRO A 302 -5.09 -22.32 11.67
N PHE A 303 -5.82 -22.68 10.61
CA PHE A 303 -7.08 -22.06 10.21
C PHE A 303 -8.32 -22.81 10.71
N SER A 304 -8.14 -23.85 11.52
CA SER A 304 -9.27 -24.55 12.14
C SER A 304 -10.06 -23.61 13.07
N PRO A 305 -11.40 -23.68 13.10
CA PRO A 305 -12.23 -22.79 13.93
C PRO A 305 -11.87 -22.83 15.42
N SER A 306 -11.43 -23.98 15.92
CA SER A 306 -11.01 -24.19 17.31
C SER A 306 -9.68 -23.52 17.66
N LEU A 307 -8.79 -23.30 16.69
CA LEU A 307 -7.46 -22.72 16.91
C LEU A 307 -7.39 -21.23 16.49
N ARG A 308 -8.44 -20.70 15.86
CA ARG A 308 -8.48 -19.31 15.37
C ARG A 308 -8.07 -18.28 16.43
N GLU A 309 -8.56 -18.42 17.67
CA GLU A 309 -8.25 -17.48 18.75
C GLU A 309 -6.81 -17.60 19.22
N ARG A 310 -6.26 -18.83 19.24
CA ARG A 310 -4.85 -19.09 19.50
C ARG A 310 -3.97 -18.45 18.41
N THR A 311 -4.30 -18.65 17.13
CA THR A 311 -3.58 -18.07 15.99
C THR A 311 -3.57 -16.54 16.06
N LYS A 312 -4.71 -15.91 16.36
CA LYS A 312 -4.81 -14.45 16.57
C LYS A 312 -3.91 -13.98 17.71
N ARG A 313 -3.89 -14.70 18.84
CA ARG A 313 -3.05 -14.36 19.99
C ARG A 313 -1.57 -14.41 19.61
N ILE A 314 -1.14 -15.47 18.93
CA ILE A 314 0.24 -15.63 18.46
C ILE A 314 0.62 -14.50 17.50
N ALA A 315 -0.25 -14.17 16.53
CA ALA A 315 0.00 -13.06 15.60
C ALA A 315 0.13 -11.71 16.33
N LYS A 316 -0.66 -11.48 17.38
CA LYS A 316 -0.57 -10.28 18.20
C LYS A 316 0.75 -10.19 18.98
N GLU A 317 1.22 -11.30 19.55
CA GLU A 317 2.52 -11.37 20.23
C GLU A 317 3.68 -11.18 19.24
N LEU A 318 3.60 -11.77 18.05
CA LEU A 318 4.60 -11.58 17.00
C LEU A 318 4.73 -10.11 16.57
N ALA A 319 3.61 -9.39 16.47
CA ALA A 319 3.63 -7.98 16.10
C ALA A 319 4.29 -7.08 17.16
N SER A 320 4.27 -7.46 18.44
CA SER A 320 4.89 -6.69 19.53
C SER A 320 6.36 -7.08 19.77
N MET A 321 6.80 -8.26 19.32
CA MET A 321 8.15 -8.80 19.57
C MET A 321 9.31 -7.89 19.12
N PRO A 322 9.33 -7.27 17.92
CA PRO A 322 10.47 -6.44 17.49
C PRO A 322 10.88 -5.34 18.47
N ASN A 323 9.91 -4.82 19.23
CA ASN A 323 10.12 -3.76 20.21
C ASN A 323 10.44 -4.27 21.62
N ALA A 324 10.27 -5.57 21.86
CA ALA A 324 10.45 -6.22 23.16
C ALA A 324 11.73 -7.06 23.26
N LEU A 325 12.41 -7.34 22.14
CA LEU A 325 13.60 -8.20 22.12
C LEU A 325 14.88 -7.45 22.52
N PRO A 326 15.69 -8.02 23.44
CA PRO A 326 16.97 -7.42 23.80
C PRO A 326 17.94 -7.45 22.60
N LEU A 327 18.66 -6.34 22.39
CA LEU A 327 19.72 -6.19 21.38
C LEU A 327 20.96 -5.55 21.98
N ASN A 328 21.66 -6.31 22.81
CA ASN A 328 22.94 -5.89 23.37
C ASN A 328 24.02 -6.91 23.00
N ALA A 329 25.28 -6.46 22.90
CA ALA A 329 26.41 -7.34 22.60
C ALA A 329 26.54 -8.52 23.60
N SER A 330 26.02 -8.36 24.81
CA SER A 330 26.00 -9.38 25.85
C SER A 330 24.77 -10.29 25.85
N ASN A 331 23.63 -9.82 25.35
CA ASN A 331 22.37 -10.53 25.29
C ASN A 331 21.54 -10.04 24.09
N SER A 332 21.43 -10.88 23.07
CA SER A 332 20.62 -10.61 21.88
C SER A 332 19.71 -11.78 21.56
N ILE A 333 18.46 -11.50 21.24
CA ILE A 333 17.52 -12.52 20.76
C ILE A 333 17.13 -12.20 19.31
N PHE A 334 17.23 -13.22 18.47
CA PHE A 334 16.87 -13.21 17.06
C PHE A 334 15.75 -14.22 16.83
N ILE A 335 14.77 -13.85 16.04
CA ILE A 335 13.57 -14.65 15.79
C ILE A 335 13.36 -14.79 14.29
N CYS A 336 13.07 -16.00 13.86
CA CYS A 336 12.68 -16.34 12.50
C CYS A 336 11.28 -16.95 12.52
N VAL A 337 10.36 -16.41 11.74
CA VAL A 337 8.96 -16.86 11.65
C VAL A 337 8.70 -17.38 10.24
N ASP A 338 7.86 -18.39 10.06
CA ASP A 338 7.44 -18.83 8.72
C ASP A 338 6.47 -17.84 8.08
N GLU A 339 6.63 -17.58 6.78
CA GLU A 339 5.79 -16.62 6.03
C GLU A 339 4.32 -17.04 5.94
N GLY A 340 4.03 -18.35 5.89
CA GLY A 340 2.67 -18.87 5.79
C GLY A 340 2.04 -19.24 7.14
N ARG A 341 2.84 -19.34 8.21
CA ARG A 341 2.41 -19.89 9.50
C ARG A 341 3.06 -19.20 10.70
N CYS A 342 2.27 -18.39 11.42
CA CYS A 342 2.73 -17.69 12.62
C CYS A 342 3.07 -18.61 13.81
N ASP A 343 2.65 -19.88 13.79
CA ASP A 343 2.94 -20.86 14.83
C ASP A 343 4.27 -21.60 14.61
N ILE A 344 4.98 -21.32 13.51
CA ILE A 344 6.31 -21.84 13.24
C ILE A 344 7.32 -20.73 13.51
N ILE A 345 8.03 -20.86 14.64
CA ILE A 345 9.01 -19.87 15.07
C ILE A 345 10.30 -20.59 15.45
N LYS A 346 11.43 -20.02 15.02
CA LYS A 346 12.77 -20.37 15.48
C LYS A 346 13.41 -19.19 16.18
N VAL A 347 14.07 -19.46 17.29
CA VAL A 347 14.72 -18.44 18.09
C VAL A 347 16.20 -18.77 18.22
N CYS A 348 17.04 -17.77 18.04
CA CYS A 348 18.47 -17.82 18.32
C CYS A 348 18.78 -16.76 19.39
N ALA A 349 19.31 -17.20 20.53
CA ALA A 349 19.74 -16.30 21.60
C ALA A 349 21.26 -16.31 21.68
N ILE A 350 21.86 -15.12 21.65
CA ILE A 350 23.28 -14.90 21.91
C ILE A 350 23.41 -14.41 23.34
N HIS A 351 24.16 -15.15 24.16
CA HIS A 351 24.53 -14.75 25.52
C HIS A 351 26.05 -14.79 25.67
N ALA A 352 26.66 -13.66 26.02
CA ALA A 352 28.12 -13.52 26.13
C ALA A 352 28.76 -14.31 27.28
N LEU A 353 27.97 -15.01 28.11
CA LEU A 353 28.47 -15.86 29.20
C LEU A 353 28.15 -17.34 29.06
N ARG A 354 27.45 -17.78 28.01
CA ARG A 354 27.21 -19.21 27.77
C ARG A 354 26.79 -19.44 26.32
N LEU A 355 27.66 -20.14 25.57
CA LEU A 355 27.29 -20.89 24.37
C LEU A 355 26.33 -22.02 24.79
N HIS A 356 25.07 -21.70 25.03
CA HIS A 356 24.01 -22.69 25.19
C HIS A 356 22.85 -22.30 24.29
N TYR A 357 22.61 -23.12 23.27
CA TYR A 357 21.39 -23.11 22.46
C TYR A 357 20.18 -23.30 23.38
N LEU A 358 19.58 -22.20 23.83
CA LEU A 358 18.37 -22.22 24.64
C LEU A 358 17.15 -22.20 23.70
N PHE A 359 16.59 -23.38 23.41
CA PHE A 359 15.25 -23.52 22.85
C PHE A 359 14.24 -23.09 23.92
N ILE A 360 13.76 -21.85 23.88
CA ILE A 360 12.61 -21.45 24.69
C ILE A 360 11.34 -21.88 23.95
N THR A 361 10.62 -22.83 24.56
CA THR A 361 9.29 -23.28 24.16
C THR A 361 8.28 -22.37 24.86
N LEU A 362 7.51 -21.57 24.11
CA LEU A 362 6.32 -20.89 24.62
C LEU A 362 5.12 -21.85 24.45
N TYR A 363 4.44 -22.16 25.55
CA TYR A 363 3.24 -22.99 25.60
C TYR A 363 2.02 -22.29 24.98
#